data_AF-A0AAU7W6P2-F1
#
_entry.id   AF-A0AAU7W6P2-F1
#
_cell.length_a   1.000
_cell.length_b   1.000
_cell.length_c   1.000
_cell.angle_alpha   90.00
_cell.angle_beta   90.00
_cell.angle_gamma   90.00
#
_symmetry.space_group_name_H-M   'P 1'
#
loop_
_entity.id
_entity.type
_entity.pdbx_description
1 polymer ?
#
loop_
_entity_poly.entity_id
_entity_poly.type
_entity_poly.pdbx_seq_one_letter_code
_entity_poly.pdbx_strand_id
1 'polypeptide(L)'
;MRLDVSRPVFTASPRVTTFELFFDLVYVFAFTQVSRLMAETHSALGILQALIVLALLWWTWCSYAWLGNHAAADQPLVRVGMTVAMVAVFIAALTILEAFHDLPGGWDGPLVLALAYVLVRVLHIGLYLVVAGDDRRLRRQVLRTQSVAMLPAAAAIVAGALVGGAAQTWIWLAGFAWDFAFTWLSSRGGGDWRIRSVGHWAERHGLIVILALGESIVAVGVGVAREPIDGSIIAGTVLAVVISVLLWQAYFARLAAAGEAALEHRPEETRAGLAVNAYTYGHLPIVAGVILAALGVEDAMAHIHDVEPFGWFGASALGGGLALYLAATVLVGRLVGLPVLGWRIVAVVVLVASVPLIAVLPPLAALAVVLVVLAAAALVEAFAARRAVAAAR
;
A
#
# COMPACT_ATOMS: atom_id res chain seq x y z
N MET A 1 -15.37 4.22 39.68
CA MET A 1 -15.48 2.86 39.10
C MET A 1 -14.13 2.52 38.50
N ARG A 2 -13.29 1.77 39.23
CA ARG A 2 -11.94 1.39 38.79
C ARG A 2 -12.09 0.17 37.87
N LEU A 3 -11.64 0.30 36.62
CA LEU A 3 -11.58 -0.83 35.70
C LEU A 3 -10.41 -1.73 36.14
N ASP A 4 -10.73 -2.97 36.48
CA ASP A 4 -9.76 -4.01 36.83
C ASP A 4 -9.04 -4.48 35.56
N VAL A 5 -7.75 -4.20 35.46
CA VAL A 5 -6.87 -4.54 34.31
C VAL A 5 -6.14 -5.87 34.56
N SER A 6 -6.57 -6.67 35.54
CA SER A 6 -5.85 -7.86 35.99
C SER A 6 -6.41 -9.15 35.39
N ARG A 7 -6.27 -9.34 34.08
CA ARG A 7 -6.33 -10.69 33.48
C ARG A 7 -5.21 -10.90 32.46
N PRO A 8 -4.19 -11.71 32.77
CA PRO A 8 -3.25 -12.20 31.77
C PRO A 8 -3.65 -13.62 31.35
N VAL A 9 -4.23 -13.79 30.16
CA VAL A 9 -4.01 -14.98 29.31
C VAL A 9 -4.30 -14.59 27.85
N PHE A 10 -3.26 -14.26 27.08
CA PHE A 10 -3.28 -14.46 25.63
C PHE A 10 -2.21 -15.49 25.31
N THR A 11 -2.61 -16.75 25.20
CA THR A 11 -1.78 -17.86 24.68
C THR A 11 -1.92 -18.03 23.17
N ALA A 12 -2.46 -17.03 22.48
CA ALA A 12 -2.41 -16.92 21.03
C ALA A 12 -2.09 -15.46 20.68
N SER A 13 -1.18 -15.22 19.74
CA SER A 13 -1.02 -13.91 19.10
C SER A 13 -2.41 -13.42 18.69
N PRO A 14 -2.92 -12.27 19.20
CA PRO A 14 -4.26 -11.82 18.86
C PRO A 14 -4.33 -11.66 17.34
N ARG A 15 -5.28 -12.35 16.71
CA ARG A 15 -5.53 -12.28 15.27
C ARG A 15 -6.20 -10.96 14.90
N VAL A 16 -6.09 -10.57 13.64
CA VAL A 16 -6.83 -9.42 13.10
C VAL A 16 -8.33 -9.61 13.30
N THR A 17 -8.99 -8.58 13.80
CA THR A 17 -10.43 -8.63 14.08
C THR A 17 -11.26 -8.46 12.81
N THR A 18 -12.48 -9.01 12.78
CA THR A 18 -13.40 -8.80 11.65
C THR A 18 -13.74 -7.33 11.44
N PHE A 19 -13.74 -6.53 12.50
CA PHE A 19 -13.95 -5.09 12.42
C PHE A 19 -12.79 -4.35 11.77
N GLU A 20 -11.54 -4.78 11.98
CA GLU A 20 -10.39 -4.25 11.26
C GLU A 20 -10.45 -4.58 9.76
N LEU A 21 -10.87 -5.79 9.40
CA LEU A 21 -11.12 -6.15 8.00
C LEU A 21 -12.22 -5.29 7.37
N PHE A 22 -13.29 -5.02 8.12
CA PHE A 22 -14.37 -4.13 7.68
C PHE A 22 -13.90 -2.68 7.52
N PHE A 23 -13.07 -2.19 8.45
CA PHE A 23 -12.40 -0.89 8.34
C PHE A 23 -11.53 -0.83 7.10
N ASP A 24 -10.82 -1.90 6.75
CA ASP A 24 -9.94 -1.92 5.58
C ASP A 24 -10.72 -1.86 4.23
N LEU A 25 -12.03 -2.16 4.20
CA LEU A 25 -12.85 -2.06 2.98
C LEU A 25 -12.91 -0.64 2.40
N VAL A 26 -12.82 0.41 3.21
CA VAL A 26 -12.79 1.78 2.67
C VAL A 26 -11.51 2.06 1.89
N TYR A 27 -10.40 1.37 2.23
CA TYR A 27 -9.15 1.47 1.48
C TYR A 27 -9.20 0.69 0.17
N VAL A 28 -9.98 -0.39 0.09
CA VAL A 28 -10.26 -1.08 -1.18
C VAL A 28 -10.90 -0.10 -2.16
N PHE A 29 -11.97 0.57 -1.74
CA PHE A 29 -12.61 1.60 -2.55
C PHE A 29 -11.65 2.74 -2.90
N ALA A 30 -10.85 3.19 -1.93
CA ALA A 30 -9.87 4.25 -2.17
C ALA A 30 -8.81 3.85 -3.20
N PHE A 31 -8.34 2.60 -3.21
CA PHE A 31 -7.42 2.10 -4.23
C PHE A 31 -8.02 2.16 -5.64
N THR A 32 -9.27 1.74 -5.81
CA THR A 32 -9.98 1.88 -7.09
C THR A 32 -10.06 3.34 -7.54
N GLN A 33 -10.35 4.26 -6.61
CA GLN A 33 -10.40 5.69 -6.92
C GLN A 33 -9.03 6.27 -7.27
N VAL A 34 -7.94 5.78 -6.64
CA VAL A 34 -6.56 6.15 -7.00
C VAL A 34 -6.21 5.64 -8.40
N SER A 35 -6.52 4.38 -8.73
CA SER A 35 -6.30 3.83 -10.07
C SER A 35 -7.03 4.64 -11.13
N ARG A 36 -8.30 4.99 -10.88
CA ARG A 36 -9.10 5.83 -11.76
C ARG A 36 -8.52 7.23 -11.95
N LEU A 37 -8.03 7.86 -10.88
CA LEU A 37 -7.35 9.15 -10.97
C LEU A 37 -6.11 9.08 -11.89
N MET A 38 -5.35 7.97 -11.83
CA MET A 38 -4.24 7.73 -12.75
C MET A 38 -4.72 7.51 -14.19
N ALA A 39 -5.79 6.74 -14.37
CA ALA A 39 -6.34 6.41 -15.67
C ALA A 39 -6.92 7.64 -16.37
N GLU A 40 -7.69 8.50 -15.70
CA GLU A 40 -8.34 9.66 -16.35
C GLU A 40 -7.33 10.70 -16.86
N THR A 41 -6.18 10.84 -16.20
CA THR A 41 -5.21 11.91 -16.47
C THR A 41 -4.19 11.58 -17.56
N HIS A 42 -3.99 10.29 -17.90
CA HIS A 42 -3.06 9.79 -18.94
C HIS A 42 -1.71 10.54 -19.01
N SER A 43 -1.14 10.92 -17.86
CA SER A 43 0.07 11.75 -17.82
C SER A 43 0.94 11.42 -16.61
N ALA A 44 2.24 11.68 -16.72
CA ALA A 44 3.19 11.48 -15.63
C ALA A 44 2.86 12.33 -14.40
N LEU A 45 2.32 13.54 -14.61
CA LEU A 45 1.86 14.41 -13.52
C LEU A 45 0.65 13.80 -12.80
N GLY A 46 -0.30 13.25 -13.55
CA GLY A 46 -1.46 12.55 -12.99
C GLY A 46 -1.07 11.31 -12.18
N ILE A 47 -0.10 10.53 -12.65
CA ILE A 47 0.49 9.42 -11.89
C ILE A 47 1.11 9.94 -10.59
N LEU A 48 1.90 11.01 -10.63
CA LEU A 48 2.50 11.61 -9.43
C LEU A 48 1.42 12.08 -8.43
N GLN A 49 0.38 12.76 -8.93
CA GLN A 49 -0.76 13.22 -8.15
C GLN A 49 -1.48 12.06 -7.44
N ALA A 50 -1.78 10.98 -8.15
CA ALA A 50 -2.40 9.81 -7.57
C ALA A 50 -1.48 9.05 -6.60
N LEU A 51 -0.17 9.00 -6.85
CA LEU A 51 0.82 8.44 -5.91
C LEU A 51 0.92 9.26 -4.62
N ILE A 52 0.77 10.59 -4.68
CA ILE A 52 0.67 11.44 -3.49
C ILE A 52 -0.57 11.05 -2.68
N VAL A 53 -1.73 10.92 -3.32
CA VAL A 53 -2.98 10.51 -2.65
C VAL A 53 -2.84 9.11 -2.05
N LEU A 54 -2.28 8.14 -2.80
CA LEU A 54 -1.98 6.81 -2.29
C LEU A 54 -1.09 6.86 -1.05
N ALA A 55 -0.08 7.71 -1.06
CA ALA A 55 0.84 7.87 0.07
C ALA A 55 0.16 8.49 1.30
N LEU A 56 -0.76 9.44 1.11
CA LEU A 56 -1.60 9.98 2.19
C LEU A 56 -2.50 8.89 2.80
N LEU A 57 -3.15 8.08 1.95
CA LEU A 57 -4.00 6.97 2.37
C LEU A 57 -3.17 5.90 3.12
N TRP A 58 -2.02 5.52 2.57
CA TRP A 58 -1.08 4.62 3.23
C TRP A 58 -0.73 5.11 4.63
N TRP A 59 -0.48 6.40 4.79
CA TRP A 59 -0.13 6.97 6.07
C TRP A 59 -1.28 6.91 7.08
N THR A 60 -2.51 7.19 6.64
CA THR A 60 -3.70 7.00 7.46
C THR A 60 -3.87 5.54 7.86
N TRP A 61 -3.73 4.60 6.93
CA TRP A 61 -3.85 3.18 7.21
C TRP A 61 -2.79 2.69 8.21
N CYS A 62 -1.52 3.03 8.01
CA CYS A 62 -0.43 2.66 8.91
C CYS A 62 -0.69 3.15 10.33
N SER A 63 -1.26 4.36 10.48
CA SER A 63 -1.61 4.92 11.79
C SER A 63 -2.57 3.99 12.54
N TYR A 64 -3.63 3.53 11.88
CA TYR A 64 -4.59 2.61 12.48
C TYR A 64 -4.07 1.17 12.61
N ALA A 65 -3.13 0.74 11.78
CA ALA A 65 -2.42 -0.53 11.97
C ALA A 65 -1.56 -0.51 13.26
N TRP A 66 -0.84 0.59 13.52
CA TRP A 66 -0.12 0.80 14.78
C TRP A 66 -1.07 0.88 15.98
N LEU A 67 -2.21 1.56 15.84
CA LEU A 67 -3.21 1.67 16.90
C LEU A 67 -3.83 0.30 17.23
N GLY A 68 -4.24 -0.45 16.21
CA GLY A 68 -4.84 -1.78 16.35
C GLY A 68 -3.88 -2.81 16.96
N ASN A 69 -2.57 -2.63 16.76
CA ASN A 69 -1.57 -3.46 17.43
C ASN A 69 -1.49 -3.20 18.93
N HIS A 70 -1.79 -1.97 19.37
CA HIS A 70 -1.74 -1.57 20.78
C HIS A 70 -3.04 -1.76 21.54
N ALA A 71 -4.19 -1.64 20.86
CA ALA A 71 -5.50 -1.89 21.43
C ALA A 71 -6.40 -2.62 20.45
N ALA A 72 -7.06 -3.66 20.94
CA ALA A 72 -8.03 -4.41 20.15
C ALA A 72 -9.17 -3.48 19.69
N ALA A 73 -9.55 -3.61 18.42
CA ALA A 73 -10.51 -2.74 17.78
C ALA A 73 -11.97 -2.94 18.26
N ASP A 74 -12.21 -3.97 19.08
CA ASP A 74 -13.50 -4.26 19.71
C ASP A 74 -13.73 -3.47 21.02
N GLN A 75 -12.68 -2.85 21.59
CA GLN A 75 -12.82 -1.96 22.73
C GLN A 75 -13.74 -0.79 22.38
N PRO A 76 -14.78 -0.47 23.19
CA PRO A 76 -15.86 0.45 22.78
C PRO A 76 -15.38 1.81 22.26
N LEU A 77 -14.41 2.43 22.95
CA LEU A 77 -13.87 3.74 22.54
C LEU A 77 -13.07 3.65 21.24
N VAL A 78 -12.20 2.65 21.11
CA VAL A 78 -11.39 2.43 19.91
C VAL A 78 -12.30 2.15 18.72
N ARG A 79 -13.33 1.31 18.92
CA ARG A 79 -14.32 0.96 17.92
C ARG A 79 -15.06 2.19 17.39
N VAL A 80 -15.62 3.02 18.29
CA VAL A 80 -16.32 4.25 17.89
C VAL A 80 -15.39 5.19 17.16
N GLY A 81 -14.18 5.43 17.68
CA GLY A 81 -13.21 6.31 17.02
C GLY A 81 -12.79 5.82 15.64
N MET A 82 -12.55 4.51 15.49
CA MET A 82 -12.28 3.87 14.20
C MET A 82 -13.48 3.95 13.26
N THR A 83 -14.72 3.84 13.75
CA THR A 83 -15.92 4.05 12.92
C THR A 83 -15.98 5.47 12.38
N VAL A 84 -15.72 6.49 13.21
CA VAL A 84 -15.68 7.88 12.73
C VAL A 84 -14.55 8.08 11.71
N ALA A 85 -13.38 7.50 11.98
CA ALA A 85 -12.26 7.54 11.04
C ALA A 85 -12.58 6.86 9.71
N MET A 86 -13.29 5.72 9.74
CA MET A 86 -13.73 4.99 8.56
C MET A 86 -14.64 5.85 7.68
N VAL A 87 -15.60 6.56 8.29
CA VAL A 87 -16.47 7.51 7.57
C VAL A 87 -15.64 8.64 6.96
N ALA A 88 -14.70 9.21 7.70
CA ALA A 88 -13.84 10.28 7.19
C ALA A 88 -12.91 9.82 6.05
N VAL A 89 -12.32 8.63 6.15
CA VAL A 89 -11.53 8.03 5.05
C VAL A 89 -12.42 7.77 3.83
N PHE A 90 -13.65 7.29 4.04
CA PHE A 90 -14.57 7.06 2.93
C PHE A 90 -14.97 8.36 2.22
N ILE A 91 -15.21 9.44 2.97
CA ILE A 91 -15.42 10.79 2.39
C ILE A 91 -14.18 11.21 1.59
N ALA A 92 -12.99 11.06 2.15
CA ALA A 92 -11.75 11.37 1.43
C ALA A 92 -11.64 10.55 0.13
N ALA A 93 -12.00 9.26 0.18
CA ALA A 93 -11.98 8.36 -0.98
C ALA A 93 -12.95 8.79 -2.09
N LEU A 94 -14.17 9.22 -1.73
CA LEU A 94 -15.13 9.77 -2.69
C LEU A 94 -14.59 11.01 -3.41
N THR A 95 -13.81 11.83 -2.72
CA THR A 95 -13.22 13.06 -3.27
C THR A 95 -11.91 12.88 -4.03
N ILE A 96 -11.37 11.65 -4.17
CA ILE A 96 -10.06 11.43 -4.80
C ILE A 96 -10.01 11.93 -6.25
N LEU A 97 -11.08 11.74 -7.03
CA LEU A 97 -11.12 12.20 -8.43
C LEU A 97 -11.14 13.73 -8.54
N GLU A 98 -11.62 14.41 -7.50
CA GLU A 98 -11.65 15.88 -7.40
C GLU A 98 -10.41 16.44 -6.68
N ALA A 99 -9.46 15.58 -6.28
CA ALA A 99 -8.39 15.94 -5.36
C ALA A 99 -7.53 17.12 -5.86
N PHE A 100 -7.36 17.27 -7.17
CA PHE A 100 -6.56 18.33 -7.79
C PHE A 100 -7.35 19.24 -8.73
N HIS A 101 -8.57 18.85 -9.09
CA HIS A 101 -9.45 19.58 -10.00
C HIS A 101 -10.88 19.49 -9.46
N ASP A 102 -11.37 20.62 -8.93
CA ASP A 102 -12.70 20.72 -8.34
C ASP A 102 -13.81 20.61 -9.40
N LEU A 103 -14.86 19.83 -9.11
CA LEU A 103 -16.04 19.76 -9.99
C LEU A 103 -17.05 20.86 -9.64
N PRO A 104 -17.74 21.43 -10.65
CA PRO A 104 -18.68 22.51 -10.41
C PRO A 104 -19.93 22.05 -9.65
N GLY A 105 -20.44 22.89 -8.75
CA GLY A 105 -21.74 22.70 -8.07
C GLY A 105 -21.69 22.00 -6.71
N GLY A 106 -20.50 21.57 -6.26
CA GLY A 106 -20.27 20.93 -4.97
C GLY A 106 -19.58 21.82 -3.93
N TRP A 107 -19.06 21.18 -2.89
CA TRP A 107 -18.04 21.76 -2.02
C TRP A 107 -16.67 21.57 -2.66
N ASP A 108 -15.71 22.42 -2.31
CA ASP A 108 -14.32 22.34 -2.80
C ASP A 108 -13.70 20.96 -2.50
N GLY A 109 -13.60 20.12 -3.53
CA GLY A 109 -13.13 18.74 -3.46
C GLY A 109 -11.73 18.59 -2.85
N PRO A 110 -10.72 19.37 -3.31
CA PRO A 110 -9.39 19.38 -2.70
C PRO A 110 -9.40 19.67 -1.19
N LEU A 111 -10.21 20.65 -0.76
CA LEU A 111 -10.33 21.02 0.65
C LEU A 111 -11.09 19.96 1.45
N VAL A 112 -12.15 19.35 0.89
CA VAL A 112 -12.86 18.24 1.54
C VAL A 112 -11.92 17.06 1.78
N LEU A 113 -11.10 16.68 0.80
CA LEU A 113 -10.10 15.63 0.95
C LEU A 113 -9.09 15.99 2.05
N ALA A 114 -8.54 17.21 2.00
CA ALA A 114 -7.56 17.70 2.97
C ALA A 114 -8.12 17.67 4.40
N LEU A 115 -9.33 18.18 4.61
CA LEU A 115 -9.97 18.24 5.93
C LEU A 115 -10.34 16.83 6.44
N ALA A 116 -10.83 15.94 5.57
CA ALA A 116 -11.09 14.56 5.92
C ALA A 116 -9.81 13.83 6.34
N TYR A 117 -8.71 14.01 5.60
CA TYR A 117 -7.39 13.50 5.97
C TYR A 117 -6.93 14.01 7.35
N VAL A 118 -7.02 15.32 7.59
CA VAL A 118 -6.64 15.92 8.88
C VAL A 118 -7.50 15.38 10.03
N LEU A 119 -8.82 15.24 9.83
CA LEU A 119 -9.72 14.66 10.82
C LEU A 119 -9.30 13.23 11.20
N VAL A 120 -9.03 12.37 10.21
CA VAL A 120 -8.57 10.99 10.44
C VAL A 120 -7.29 10.95 11.27
N ARG A 121 -6.35 11.88 11.00
CA ARG A 121 -5.07 11.99 11.71
C ARG A 121 -5.25 12.50 13.14
N VAL A 122 -6.10 13.52 13.35
CA VAL A 122 -6.42 14.04 14.71
C VAL A 122 -7.12 12.97 15.55
N LEU A 123 -8.08 12.24 14.99
CA LEU A 123 -8.75 11.12 15.66
C LEU A 123 -7.75 10.06 16.08
N HIS A 124 -6.84 9.68 15.19
CA HIS A 124 -5.78 8.72 15.49
C HIS A 124 -4.92 9.18 16.67
N ILE A 125 -4.47 10.45 16.69
CA ILE A 125 -3.65 10.99 17.78
C ILE A 125 -4.41 10.89 19.12
N GLY A 126 -5.67 11.33 19.14
CA GLY A 126 -6.51 11.26 20.34
C GLY A 126 -6.68 9.84 20.86
N LEU A 127 -7.04 8.90 19.98
CA LEU A 127 -7.20 7.48 20.33
C LEU A 127 -5.89 6.88 20.83
N TYR A 128 -4.77 7.15 20.15
CA TYR A 128 -3.48 6.61 20.54
C TYR A 128 -3.03 7.14 21.90
N LEU A 129 -3.30 8.41 22.22
CA LEU A 129 -3.00 8.98 23.53
C LEU A 129 -3.87 8.40 24.65
N VAL A 130 -5.11 8.01 24.34
CA VAL A 130 -5.97 7.29 25.31
C VAL A 130 -5.46 5.87 25.51
N VAL A 131 -5.17 5.14 24.43
CA VAL A 131 -4.63 3.78 24.46
C VAL A 131 -3.26 3.72 25.14
N ALA A 132 -2.42 4.73 24.97
CA ALA A 132 -1.13 4.82 25.64
C ALA A 132 -1.27 4.95 27.17
N GLY A 133 -2.44 5.38 27.69
CA GLY A 133 -2.72 5.44 29.12
C GLY A 133 -1.64 6.20 29.90
N ASP A 134 -1.02 5.51 30.86
CA ASP A 134 0.06 6.04 31.71
C ASP A 134 1.49 5.80 31.17
N ASP A 135 1.65 5.20 29.99
CA ASP A 135 2.96 5.00 29.36
C ASP A 135 3.55 6.33 28.89
N ARG A 136 4.27 7.02 29.80
CA ARG A 136 4.87 8.34 29.55
C ARG A 136 5.81 8.35 28.34
N ARG A 137 6.51 7.24 28.07
CA ARG A 137 7.46 7.15 26.95
C ARG A 137 6.71 7.08 25.63
N LEU A 138 5.71 6.21 25.53
CA LEU A 138 4.87 6.10 24.35
C LEU A 138 4.09 7.39 24.08
N ARG A 139 3.50 8.01 25.11
CA ARG A 139 2.81 9.30 24.97
C ARG A 139 3.74 10.39 24.43
N ARG A 140 4.95 10.49 24.98
CA ARG A 140 5.96 11.46 24.51
C ARG A 140 6.37 11.18 23.07
N GLN A 141 6.52 9.91 22.69
CA GLN A 141 6.78 9.52 21.30
C GLN A 141 5.67 9.98 20.36
N VAL A 142 4.42 9.67 20.70
CA VAL A 142 3.24 10.07 19.93
C VAL A 142 3.20 11.59 19.79
N LEU A 143 3.24 12.33 20.90
CA LEU A 143 3.21 13.79 20.85
C LEU A 143 4.37 14.38 20.06
N ARG A 144 5.59 13.87 20.24
CA ARG A 144 6.77 14.32 19.49
C ARG A 144 6.58 14.08 18.01
N THR A 145 6.36 12.84 17.59
CA THR A 145 6.23 12.48 16.17
C THR A 145 5.11 13.28 15.51
N GLN A 146 3.96 13.40 16.16
CA GLN A 146 2.80 14.08 15.59
C GLN A 146 3.02 15.60 15.52
N SER A 147 3.69 16.20 16.51
CA SER A 147 3.99 17.62 16.49
C SER A 147 5.03 18.00 15.44
N VAL A 148 6.08 17.19 15.25
CA VAL A 148 7.17 17.50 14.31
C VAL A 148 6.86 17.09 12.87
N ALA A 149 6.08 16.01 12.68
CA ALA A 149 5.81 15.45 11.36
C ALA A 149 4.39 15.76 10.88
N MET A 150 3.37 15.37 11.64
CA MET A 150 1.96 15.45 11.21
C MET A 150 1.46 16.90 11.14
N LEU A 151 1.69 17.74 12.15
CA LEU A 151 1.14 19.10 12.16
C LEU A 151 1.61 19.96 10.97
N PRO A 152 2.92 20.05 10.65
CA PRO A 152 3.37 20.81 9.48
C PRO A 152 2.86 20.21 8.16
N ALA A 153 2.80 18.88 8.07
CA ALA A 153 2.27 18.21 6.89
C ALA A 153 0.78 18.49 6.69
N ALA A 154 -0.04 18.36 7.73
CA ALA A 154 -1.46 18.69 7.71
C ALA A 154 -1.71 20.15 7.29
N ALA A 155 -0.93 21.09 7.84
CA ALA A 155 -0.98 22.49 7.43
C ALA A 155 -0.63 22.66 5.95
N ALA A 156 0.39 21.96 5.44
CA ALA A 156 0.76 21.97 4.03
C ALA A 156 -0.35 21.38 3.14
N ILE A 157 -0.97 20.26 3.51
CA ILE A 157 -2.07 19.65 2.74
C ILE A 157 -3.26 20.61 2.64
N VAL A 158 -3.67 21.23 3.75
CA VAL A 158 -4.75 22.23 3.75
C VAL A 158 -4.36 23.48 2.95
N ALA A 159 -3.15 24.00 3.15
CA ALA A 159 -2.66 25.18 2.41
C ALA A 159 -2.59 24.90 0.91
N GLY A 160 -2.12 23.72 0.51
CA GLY A 160 -2.07 23.30 -0.89
C GLY A 160 -3.47 23.27 -1.52
N ALA A 161 -4.47 22.74 -0.81
CA ALA A 161 -5.85 22.74 -1.29
C ALA A 161 -6.40 24.16 -1.47
N LEU A 162 -6.14 25.06 -0.51
CA LEU A 162 -6.59 26.45 -0.58
C LEU A 162 -5.89 27.27 -1.67
N VAL A 163 -4.62 26.97 -1.97
CA VAL A 163 -3.87 27.62 -3.05
C VAL A 163 -4.31 27.12 -4.42
N GLY A 164 -4.58 25.82 -4.54
CA GLY A 164 -5.03 25.18 -5.77
C GLY A 164 -4.00 25.17 -6.90
N GLY A 165 -4.46 24.74 -8.08
CA GLY A 165 -3.68 24.73 -9.32
C GLY A 165 -2.41 23.89 -9.26
N ALA A 166 -1.41 24.25 -10.09
CA ALA A 166 -0.16 23.49 -10.18
C ALA A 166 0.67 23.51 -8.87
N ALA A 167 0.52 24.55 -8.05
CA ALA A 167 1.25 24.67 -6.78
C ALA A 167 0.79 23.62 -5.76
N GLN A 168 -0.50 23.26 -5.76
CA GLN A 168 -1.06 22.27 -4.85
C GLN A 168 -0.30 20.95 -4.88
N THR A 169 -0.01 20.40 -6.07
CA THR A 169 0.71 19.13 -6.21
C THR A 169 2.06 19.16 -5.51
N TRP A 170 2.82 20.24 -5.68
CA TRP A 170 4.14 20.37 -5.08
C TRP A 170 4.08 20.63 -3.58
N ILE A 171 3.10 21.41 -3.11
CA ILE A 171 2.86 21.64 -1.68
C ILE A 171 2.47 20.31 -1.00
N TRP A 172 1.59 19.52 -1.61
CA TRP A 172 1.19 18.23 -1.07
C TRP A 172 2.33 17.22 -1.08
N LEU A 173 3.12 17.19 -2.16
CA LEU A 173 4.33 16.37 -2.21
C LEU A 173 5.32 16.75 -1.11
N ALA A 174 5.54 18.05 -0.89
CA ALA A 174 6.41 18.54 0.18
C ALA A 174 5.85 18.21 1.58
N GLY A 175 4.53 18.35 1.79
CA GLY A 175 3.85 17.98 3.02
C GLY A 175 3.99 16.48 3.32
N PHE A 176 3.75 15.63 2.33
CA PHE A 176 3.96 14.19 2.45
C PHE A 176 5.43 13.85 2.74
N ALA A 177 6.37 14.40 1.95
CA ALA A 177 7.81 14.16 2.14
C ALA A 177 8.28 14.60 3.53
N TRP A 178 7.72 15.69 4.05
CA TRP A 178 7.95 16.14 5.41
C TRP A 178 7.45 15.14 6.45
N ASP A 179 6.17 14.73 6.39
CA ASP A 179 5.62 13.75 7.34
C ASP A 179 6.44 12.45 7.30
N PHE A 180 6.74 11.98 6.09
CA PHE A 180 7.52 10.77 5.85
C PHE A 180 8.93 10.87 6.47
N ALA A 181 9.67 11.95 6.22
CA ALA A 181 11.03 12.11 6.72
C ALA A 181 11.08 12.32 8.24
N PHE A 182 10.21 13.17 8.78
CA PHE A 182 10.24 13.52 10.21
C PHE A 182 9.60 12.44 11.10
N THR A 183 8.65 11.67 10.58
CA THR A 183 8.20 10.45 11.26
C THR A 183 9.32 9.42 11.31
N TRP A 184 10.08 9.24 10.23
CA TRP A 184 11.22 8.32 10.23
C TRP A 184 12.29 8.78 11.22
N LEU A 185 12.66 10.06 11.18
CA LEU A 185 13.68 10.63 12.07
C LEU A 185 13.27 10.51 13.54
N SER A 186 12.01 10.83 13.86
CA SER A 186 11.49 10.70 15.22
C SER A 186 11.30 9.24 15.68
N SER A 187 11.25 8.29 14.74
CA SER A 187 11.05 6.86 15.01
C SER A 187 12.31 6.03 14.72
N ARG A 188 13.46 6.67 14.50
CA ARG A 188 14.70 6.01 14.13
C ARG A 188 15.15 5.05 15.21
N GLY A 189 15.51 3.83 14.82
CA GLY A 189 15.82 2.74 15.76
C GLY A 189 14.59 2.19 16.49
N GLY A 190 13.38 2.58 16.11
CA GLY A 190 12.12 2.23 16.77
C GLY A 190 11.59 3.31 17.70
N GLY A 191 12.43 4.25 18.16
CA GLY A 191 12.03 5.23 19.17
C GLY A 191 11.43 4.57 20.42
N ASP A 192 10.39 5.18 21.01
CA ASP A 192 9.61 4.56 22.08
C ASP A 192 8.34 3.83 21.57
N TRP A 193 8.26 3.52 20.27
CA TRP A 193 7.18 2.67 19.74
C TRP A 193 7.31 1.22 20.22
N ARG A 194 6.22 0.47 20.25
CA ARG A 194 6.20 -0.94 20.65
C ARG A 194 5.40 -1.77 19.63
N ILE A 195 5.79 -3.03 19.47
CA ILE A 195 4.99 -4.02 18.76
C ILE A 195 4.56 -5.04 19.81
N ARG A 196 3.26 -5.01 20.13
CA ARG A 196 2.65 -5.86 21.16
C ARG A 196 2.34 -7.26 20.61
N SER A 197 1.86 -7.33 19.38
CA SER A 197 1.53 -8.60 18.70
C SER A 197 2.24 -8.66 17.36
N VAL A 198 3.18 -9.59 17.21
CA VAL A 198 3.92 -9.78 15.96
C VAL A 198 3.02 -10.37 14.87
N GLY A 199 2.26 -11.41 15.21
CA GLY A 199 1.33 -12.05 14.27
C GLY A 199 0.28 -11.08 13.75
N HIS A 200 -0.37 -10.29 14.62
CA HIS A 200 -1.32 -9.24 14.21
C HIS A 200 -0.68 -8.25 13.23
N TRP A 201 0.53 -7.78 13.55
CA TRP A 201 1.24 -6.79 12.74
C TRP A 201 1.57 -7.32 11.35
N ALA A 202 2.13 -8.54 11.27
CA ALA A 202 2.44 -9.19 10.00
C ALA A 202 1.16 -9.50 9.20
N GLU A 203 0.12 -10.01 9.87
CA GLU A 203 -1.17 -10.34 9.26
C GLU A 203 -1.81 -9.10 8.61
N ARG A 204 -1.86 -7.94 9.30
CA ARG A 204 -2.42 -6.70 8.71
C ARG A 204 -1.67 -6.23 7.46
N HIS A 205 -0.35 -6.33 7.46
CA HIS A 205 0.44 -5.92 6.29
C HIS A 205 0.32 -6.91 5.13
N GLY A 206 0.13 -8.20 5.40
CA GLY A 206 -0.28 -9.16 4.39
C GLY A 206 -1.66 -8.80 3.82
N LEU A 207 -2.62 -8.48 4.68
CA LEU A 207 -3.99 -8.16 4.26
C LEU A 207 -4.02 -6.94 3.34
N ILE A 208 -3.33 -5.82 3.64
CA ILE A 208 -3.32 -4.68 2.71
C ILE A 208 -2.66 -5.01 1.36
N VAL A 209 -1.69 -5.93 1.32
CA VAL A 209 -1.15 -6.44 0.06
C VAL A 209 -2.20 -7.26 -0.70
N ILE A 210 -3.04 -8.06 -0.01
CA ILE A 210 -4.21 -8.70 -0.63
C ILE A 210 -5.18 -7.67 -1.19
N LEU A 211 -5.46 -6.57 -0.48
CA LEU A 211 -6.37 -5.54 -0.96
C LEU A 211 -5.83 -4.87 -2.23
N ALA A 212 -4.53 -4.56 -2.26
CA ALA A 212 -3.88 -4.02 -3.45
C ALA A 212 -3.91 -5.01 -4.62
N LEU A 213 -3.68 -6.31 -4.37
CA LEU A 213 -3.82 -7.34 -5.40
C LEU A 213 -5.27 -7.50 -5.86
N GLY A 214 -6.24 -7.29 -4.97
CA GLY A 214 -7.66 -7.23 -5.30
C GLY A 214 -7.99 -6.12 -6.29
N GLU A 215 -7.33 -4.97 -6.17
CA GLU A 215 -7.45 -3.87 -7.15
C GLU A 215 -6.96 -4.30 -8.55
N SER A 216 -5.90 -5.10 -8.66
CA SER A 216 -5.49 -5.67 -9.96
C SER A 216 -6.56 -6.57 -10.59
N ILE A 217 -7.39 -7.25 -9.78
CA ILE A 217 -8.52 -8.05 -10.28
C ILE A 217 -9.69 -7.16 -10.69
N VAL A 218 -9.99 -6.11 -9.91
CA VAL A 218 -11.03 -5.12 -10.25
C VAL A 218 -10.68 -4.41 -11.55
N ALA A 219 -9.42 -4.02 -11.74
CA ALA A 219 -8.90 -3.38 -12.96
C ALA A 219 -9.20 -4.17 -14.23
N VAL A 220 -9.08 -5.51 -14.19
CA VAL A 220 -9.46 -6.38 -15.32
C VAL A 220 -10.93 -6.20 -15.67
N GLY A 221 -11.82 -6.25 -14.68
CA GLY A 221 -13.26 -6.12 -14.87
C GLY A 221 -13.67 -4.72 -15.35
N VAL A 222 -13.02 -3.66 -14.83
CA VAL A 222 -13.26 -2.28 -15.25
C VAL A 222 -12.88 -2.07 -16.72
N GLY A 223 -11.72 -2.58 -17.15
CA GLY A 223 -11.23 -2.42 -18.51
C GLY A 223 -12.18 -2.98 -19.57
N VAL A 224 -12.91 -4.07 -19.27
CA VAL A 224 -13.82 -4.73 -20.24
C VAL A 224 -15.30 -4.56 -19.91
N ALA A 225 -15.67 -3.71 -18.95
CA ALA A 225 -17.02 -3.66 -18.37
C ALA A 225 -18.15 -3.37 -19.38
N ARG A 226 -17.81 -2.79 -20.55
CA ARG A 226 -18.77 -2.39 -21.59
C ARG A 226 -18.62 -3.17 -22.89
N GLU A 227 -17.79 -4.21 -22.90
CA GLU A 227 -17.47 -5.00 -24.09
C GLU A 227 -18.14 -6.39 -24.07
N PRO A 228 -18.53 -6.94 -25.24
CA PRO A 228 -19.02 -8.31 -25.33
C PRO A 228 -17.89 -9.30 -25.09
N ILE A 229 -18.12 -10.29 -24.21
CA ILE A 229 -17.11 -11.30 -23.89
C ILE A 229 -16.73 -12.13 -25.12
N ASP A 230 -15.44 -12.14 -25.46
CA ASP A 230 -14.87 -12.91 -26.55
C ASP A 230 -13.57 -13.65 -26.13
N GLY A 231 -12.89 -14.27 -27.10
CA GLY A 231 -11.65 -14.99 -26.85
C GLY A 231 -10.49 -14.11 -26.37
N SER A 232 -10.41 -12.86 -26.84
CA SER A 232 -9.35 -11.91 -26.47
C SER A 232 -9.52 -11.45 -25.02
N ILE A 233 -10.75 -11.14 -24.60
CA ILE A 233 -11.06 -10.79 -23.21
C ILE A 233 -10.77 -11.97 -22.27
N ILE A 234 -11.16 -13.20 -22.65
CA ILE A 234 -10.88 -14.39 -21.85
C ILE A 234 -9.36 -14.60 -21.73
N ALA A 235 -8.61 -14.50 -22.84
CA ALA A 235 -7.16 -14.64 -22.82
C ALA A 235 -6.49 -13.56 -21.96
N GLY A 236 -6.84 -12.28 -22.15
CA GLY A 236 -6.32 -11.17 -21.35
C GLY A 236 -6.61 -11.33 -19.85
N THR A 237 -7.84 -11.74 -19.51
CA THR A 237 -8.25 -12.02 -18.13
C THR A 237 -7.40 -13.14 -17.52
N VAL A 238 -7.20 -14.25 -18.24
CA VAL A 238 -6.34 -15.34 -17.77
C VAL A 238 -4.92 -14.83 -17.50
N LEU A 239 -4.33 -14.08 -18.45
CA LEU A 239 -2.97 -13.53 -18.28
C LEU A 239 -2.89 -12.62 -17.05
N ALA A 240 -3.81 -11.67 -16.90
CA ALA A 240 -3.83 -10.73 -15.78
C ALA A 240 -4.06 -11.39 -14.41
N VAL A 241 -4.94 -12.40 -14.35
CA VAL A 241 -5.16 -13.20 -13.13
C VAL A 241 -3.90 -14.01 -12.80
N VAL A 242 -3.25 -14.65 -13.78
CA VAL A 242 -2.00 -15.38 -13.52
C VAL A 242 -0.89 -14.42 -13.06
N ILE A 243 -0.77 -13.23 -13.65
CA ILE A 243 0.15 -12.19 -13.17
C ILE A 243 -0.12 -11.89 -11.69
N SER A 244 -1.38 -11.62 -11.32
CA SER A 244 -1.77 -11.34 -9.93
C SER A 244 -1.45 -12.50 -8.98
N VAL A 245 -1.65 -13.75 -9.42
CA VAL A 245 -1.28 -14.96 -8.66
C VAL A 245 0.24 -15.05 -8.48
N LEU A 246 1.04 -14.73 -9.50
CA LEU A 246 2.50 -14.73 -9.40
C LEU A 246 3.01 -13.64 -8.43
N LEU A 247 2.39 -12.45 -8.43
CA LEU A 247 2.68 -11.42 -7.44
C LEU A 247 2.34 -11.90 -6.03
N TRP A 248 1.14 -12.46 -5.85
CA TRP A 248 0.72 -13.07 -4.59
C TRP A 248 1.74 -14.11 -4.10
N GLN A 249 2.14 -15.05 -4.95
CA GLN A 249 3.15 -16.06 -4.61
C GLN A 249 4.49 -15.42 -4.24
N ALA A 250 4.96 -14.42 -5.00
CA ALA A 250 6.24 -13.77 -4.76
C ALA A 250 6.33 -13.08 -3.37
N TYR A 251 5.19 -12.70 -2.78
CA TYR A 251 5.09 -12.14 -1.43
C TYR A 251 4.79 -13.23 -0.37
N PHE A 252 3.70 -13.99 -0.53
CA PHE A 252 3.20 -14.88 0.52
C PHE A 252 3.98 -16.19 0.64
N ALA A 253 4.62 -16.69 -0.42
CA ALA A 253 5.33 -17.96 -0.35
C ALA A 253 6.57 -17.90 0.55
N ARG A 254 7.13 -16.71 0.80
CA ARG A 254 8.36 -16.57 1.59
C ARG A 254 8.49 -15.26 2.34
N LEU A 255 8.16 -14.12 1.73
CA LEU A 255 8.44 -12.81 2.33
C LEU A 255 7.59 -12.57 3.59
N ALA A 256 6.30 -12.88 3.53
CA ALA A 256 5.38 -12.71 4.66
C ALA A 256 5.85 -13.51 5.89
N ALA A 257 6.07 -14.81 5.73
CA ALA A 257 6.52 -15.70 6.81
C ALA A 257 7.91 -15.30 7.35
N ALA A 258 8.84 -14.93 6.46
CA ALA A 258 10.16 -14.47 6.88
C ALA A 258 10.11 -13.16 7.66
N GLY A 259 9.22 -12.24 7.27
CA GLY A 259 9.02 -10.98 7.96
C GLY A 259 8.44 -11.17 9.37
N GLU A 260 7.49 -12.09 9.54
CA GLU A 260 6.92 -12.43 10.85
C GLU A 260 8.00 -13.06 11.74
N ALA A 261 8.68 -14.09 11.25
CA ALA A 261 9.78 -14.74 11.97
C ALA A 261 10.89 -13.76 12.36
N ALA A 262 11.25 -12.82 11.48
CA ALA A 262 12.26 -11.81 11.77
C ALA A 262 11.83 -10.86 12.90
N LEU A 263 10.53 -10.55 13.03
CA LEU A 263 10.01 -9.75 14.15
C LEU A 263 9.94 -10.55 15.45
N GLU A 264 9.59 -11.84 15.38
CA GLU A 264 9.54 -12.74 16.55
C GLU A 264 10.91 -12.93 17.18
N HIS A 265 11.95 -13.18 16.36
CA HIS A 265 13.32 -13.42 16.82
C HIS A 265 14.06 -12.12 17.21
N ARG A 266 13.48 -10.95 16.95
CA ARG A 266 14.08 -9.66 17.32
C ARG A 266 13.80 -9.32 18.80
N PRO A 267 14.82 -8.82 19.54
CA PRO A 267 14.61 -8.25 20.86
C PRO A 267 13.57 -7.12 20.83
N GLU A 268 12.73 -7.03 21.86
CA GLU A 268 11.61 -6.07 21.93
C GLU A 268 12.06 -4.62 21.67
N GLU A 269 13.22 -4.24 22.20
CA GLU A 269 13.83 -2.90 22.08
C GLU A 269 14.12 -2.50 20.63
N THR A 270 14.45 -3.45 19.76
CA THR A 270 14.81 -3.20 18.35
C THR A 270 13.73 -3.63 17.37
N ARG A 271 12.73 -4.38 17.83
CA ARG A 271 11.63 -4.90 17.02
C ARG A 271 10.84 -3.79 16.33
N ALA A 272 10.54 -2.71 17.05
CA ALA A 272 9.85 -1.55 16.48
C ALA A 272 10.64 -0.90 15.35
N GLY A 273 11.97 -0.89 15.42
CA GLY A 273 12.82 -0.38 14.34
C GLY A 273 12.69 -1.20 13.05
N LEU A 274 12.61 -2.53 13.16
CA LEU A 274 12.34 -3.38 12.00
C LEU A 274 10.92 -3.18 11.47
N ALA A 275 9.93 -3.08 12.35
CA ALA A 275 8.53 -2.82 11.97
C ALA A 275 8.39 -1.49 11.20
N VAL A 276 9.00 -0.41 11.68
CA VAL A 276 9.03 0.87 10.96
C VAL A 276 9.66 0.68 9.58
N ASN A 277 10.90 0.18 9.50
CA ASN A 277 11.62 0.16 8.22
C ASN A 277 11.04 -0.84 7.21
N ALA A 278 10.79 -2.08 7.62
CA ALA A 278 10.35 -3.14 6.72
C ALA A 278 8.86 -3.03 6.40
N TYR A 279 8.02 -2.65 7.38
CA TYR A 279 6.57 -2.66 7.23
C TYR A 279 6.01 -1.28 6.90
N THR A 280 6.18 -0.28 7.77
CA THR A 280 5.62 1.06 7.52
C THR A 280 6.21 1.75 6.29
N TYR A 281 7.51 1.58 6.02
CA TYR A 281 8.19 2.24 4.88
C TYR A 281 8.38 1.29 3.71
N GLY A 282 8.83 0.06 3.97
CA GLY A 282 9.14 -0.91 2.93
C GLY A 282 7.93 -1.48 2.18
N HIS A 283 6.73 -1.53 2.80
CA HIS A 283 5.53 -2.05 2.11
C HIS A 283 4.81 -0.99 1.26
N LEU A 284 5.03 0.31 1.48
CA LEU A 284 4.49 1.36 0.62
C LEU A 284 4.84 1.14 -0.87
N PRO A 285 6.12 0.95 -1.25
CA PRO A 285 6.46 0.69 -2.65
C PRO A 285 5.97 -0.68 -3.14
N ILE A 286 5.70 -1.65 -2.26
CA ILE A 286 5.04 -2.91 -2.65
C ILE A 286 3.62 -2.59 -3.12
N VAL A 287 2.82 -1.90 -2.29
CA VAL A 287 1.45 -1.50 -2.62
C VAL A 287 1.42 -0.60 -3.86
N ALA A 288 2.27 0.43 -3.93
CA ALA A 288 2.35 1.32 -5.08
C ALA A 288 2.71 0.58 -6.38
N GLY A 289 3.61 -0.41 -6.32
CA GLY A 289 3.95 -1.25 -7.46
C GLY A 289 2.74 -2.05 -7.97
N VAL A 290 1.94 -2.61 -7.07
CA VAL A 290 0.71 -3.34 -7.46
C VAL A 290 -0.32 -2.40 -8.08
N ILE A 291 -0.55 -1.21 -7.50
CA ILE A 291 -1.52 -0.24 -8.04
C ILE A 291 -1.08 0.28 -9.42
N LEU A 292 0.21 0.58 -9.62
CA LEU A 292 0.74 0.95 -10.93
C LEU A 292 0.61 -0.19 -11.96
N ALA A 293 0.87 -1.43 -11.54
CA ALA A 293 0.65 -2.58 -12.41
C ALA A 293 -0.83 -2.78 -12.74
N ALA A 294 -1.74 -2.52 -11.79
CA ALA A 294 -3.18 -2.58 -11.99
C ALA A 294 -3.64 -1.56 -13.05
N LEU A 295 -3.12 -0.33 -13.02
CA LEU A 295 -3.34 0.67 -14.08
C LEU A 295 -2.92 0.16 -15.47
N GLY A 296 -1.74 -0.46 -15.55
CA GLY A 296 -1.26 -1.05 -16.81
C GLY A 296 -2.12 -2.23 -17.28
N VAL A 297 -2.66 -3.02 -16.35
CA VAL A 297 -3.61 -4.09 -16.68
C VAL A 297 -4.95 -3.51 -17.14
N GLU A 298 -5.49 -2.50 -16.47
CA GLU A 298 -6.73 -1.81 -16.85
C GLU A 298 -6.63 -1.26 -18.27
N ASP A 299 -5.56 -0.52 -18.57
CA ASP A 299 -5.31 0.06 -19.89
C ASP A 299 -5.15 -1.03 -20.97
N ALA A 300 -4.44 -2.13 -20.65
CA ALA A 300 -4.29 -3.25 -21.58
C ALA A 300 -5.62 -3.97 -21.86
N MET A 301 -6.46 -4.10 -20.84
CA MET A 301 -7.77 -4.74 -20.95
C MET A 301 -8.79 -3.86 -21.67
N ALA A 302 -8.71 -2.53 -21.50
CA ALA A 302 -9.53 -1.56 -22.22
C ALA A 302 -9.28 -1.56 -23.73
N HIS A 303 -8.03 -1.86 -24.13
CA HIS A 303 -7.60 -1.91 -25.53
C HIS A 303 -7.32 -3.34 -26.01
N ILE A 304 -7.90 -4.36 -25.37
CA ILE A 304 -7.50 -5.76 -25.57
C ILE A 304 -7.73 -6.28 -27.00
N HIS A 305 -8.63 -5.64 -27.76
CA HIS A 305 -8.94 -5.98 -29.15
C HIS A 305 -8.06 -5.26 -30.17
N ASP A 306 -7.33 -4.24 -29.74
CA ASP A 306 -6.56 -3.39 -30.62
C ASP A 306 -5.35 -4.15 -31.16
N VAL A 307 -5.10 -3.96 -32.46
CA VAL A 307 -3.87 -4.43 -33.12
C VAL A 307 -2.78 -3.37 -33.03
N GLU A 308 -3.18 -2.15 -32.67
CA GLU A 308 -2.34 -1.01 -32.45
C GLU A 308 -1.38 -1.21 -31.26
N PRO A 309 -0.25 -0.50 -31.27
CA PRO A 309 0.66 -0.49 -30.13
C PRO A 309 -0.03 -0.13 -28.81
N PHE A 310 0.25 -0.89 -27.77
CA PHE A 310 -0.20 -0.64 -26.38
C PHE A 310 0.21 0.75 -25.87
N GLY A 311 1.28 1.32 -26.42
CA GLY A 311 1.70 2.67 -26.12
C GLY A 311 2.54 2.80 -24.86
N TRP A 312 3.19 3.96 -24.72
CA TRP A 312 4.18 4.19 -23.66
C TRP A 312 3.56 4.32 -22.27
N PHE A 313 2.33 4.80 -22.17
CA PHE A 313 1.66 5.03 -20.89
C PHE A 313 1.37 3.69 -20.18
N GLY A 314 0.54 2.84 -20.78
CA GLY A 314 0.22 1.50 -20.25
C GLY A 314 1.45 0.61 -20.09
N ALA A 315 2.38 0.63 -21.06
CA ALA A 315 3.63 -0.13 -20.97
C ALA A 315 4.50 0.27 -19.77
N SER A 316 4.62 1.58 -19.52
CA SER A 316 5.40 2.09 -18.38
C SER A 316 4.72 1.80 -17.05
N ALA A 317 3.40 1.90 -16.98
CA ALA A 317 2.62 1.54 -15.79
C ALA A 317 2.75 0.05 -15.47
N LEU A 318 2.53 -0.82 -16.46
CA LEU A 318 2.62 -2.28 -16.32
C LEU A 318 4.05 -2.72 -15.97
N GLY A 319 5.03 -2.41 -16.82
CA GLY A 319 6.42 -2.84 -16.61
C GLY A 319 7.06 -2.19 -15.38
N GLY A 320 6.83 -0.89 -15.19
CA GLY A 320 7.37 -0.13 -14.05
C GLY A 320 6.72 -0.52 -12.72
N GLY A 321 5.40 -0.75 -12.69
CA GLY A 321 4.70 -1.21 -11.50
C GLY A 321 5.16 -2.59 -11.03
N LEU A 322 5.26 -3.55 -11.96
CA LEU A 322 5.77 -4.90 -11.68
C LEU A 322 7.24 -4.87 -11.24
N ALA A 323 8.07 -4.02 -11.87
CA ALA A 323 9.46 -3.84 -11.48
C ALA A 323 9.58 -3.23 -10.08
N LEU A 324 8.79 -2.21 -9.76
CA LEU A 324 8.75 -1.57 -8.44
C LEU A 324 8.33 -2.57 -7.36
N TYR A 325 7.30 -3.37 -7.63
CA TYR A 325 6.86 -4.44 -6.72
C TYR A 325 7.99 -5.42 -6.42
N LEU A 326 8.63 -5.98 -7.45
CA LEU A 326 9.71 -6.94 -7.25
C LEU A 326 10.91 -6.31 -6.54
N ALA A 327 11.30 -5.10 -6.91
CA ALA A 327 12.38 -4.37 -6.24
C ALA A 327 12.08 -4.13 -4.75
N ALA A 328 10.85 -3.74 -4.44
CA ALA A 328 10.39 -3.53 -3.07
C ALA A 328 10.40 -4.83 -2.25
N THR A 329 9.94 -5.96 -2.83
CA THR A 329 10.02 -7.26 -2.14
C THR A 329 11.46 -7.70 -1.88
N VAL A 330 12.40 -7.39 -2.77
CA VAL A 330 13.84 -7.63 -2.55
C VAL A 330 14.38 -6.77 -1.41
N LEU A 331 14.02 -5.48 -1.37
CA LEU A 331 14.44 -4.56 -0.31
C LEU A 331 13.90 -5.01 1.05
N VAL A 332 12.59 -5.27 1.16
CA VAL A 332 11.97 -5.77 2.39
C VAL A 332 12.58 -7.12 2.77
N GLY A 333 12.80 -8.00 1.80
CA GLY A 333 13.50 -9.27 1.99
C GLY A 333 14.86 -9.10 2.68
N ARG A 334 15.68 -8.15 2.21
CA ARG A 334 16.97 -7.82 2.85
C ARG A 334 16.81 -7.34 4.29
N LEU A 335 15.83 -6.47 4.55
CA LEU A 335 15.58 -5.92 5.88
C LEU A 335 15.18 -7.02 6.89
N VAL A 336 14.47 -8.04 6.43
CA VAL A 336 14.04 -9.19 7.26
C VAL A 336 15.03 -10.36 7.23
N GLY A 337 16.23 -10.17 6.66
CA GLY A 337 17.32 -11.15 6.71
C GLY A 337 17.27 -12.23 5.63
N LEU A 338 16.43 -12.10 4.60
CA LEU A 338 16.46 -13.00 3.45
C LEU A 338 17.67 -12.70 2.54
N PRO A 339 18.33 -13.74 2.00
CA PRO A 339 19.36 -13.53 0.99
C PRO A 339 18.78 -12.91 -0.26
N VAL A 340 19.58 -12.05 -0.89
CA VAL A 340 19.24 -11.40 -2.16
C VAL A 340 19.25 -12.43 -3.26
N LEU A 341 18.10 -12.58 -3.90
CA LEU A 341 17.95 -13.50 -5.01
C LEU A 341 18.31 -12.75 -6.30
N GLY A 342 19.50 -13.02 -6.84
CA GLY A 342 20.02 -12.31 -8.00
C GLY A 342 19.07 -12.32 -9.20
N TRP A 343 18.32 -13.39 -9.39
CA TRP A 343 17.32 -13.48 -10.46
C TRP A 343 16.09 -12.57 -10.24
N ARG A 344 15.75 -12.14 -8.99
CA ARG A 344 14.73 -11.08 -8.78
C ARG A 344 15.24 -9.76 -9.33
N ILE A 345 16.53 -9.46 -9.13
CA ILE A 345 17.15 -8.25 -9.67
C ILE A 345 17.18 -8.32 -11.20
N VAL A 346 17.53 -9.47 -11.77
CA VAL A 346 17.45 -9.68 -13.23
C VAL A 346 16.02 -9.48 -13.73
N ALA A 347 15.01 -10.05 -13.07
CA ALA A 347 13.61 -9.86 -13.44
C ALA A 347 13.18 -8.38 -13.38
N VAL A 348 13.60 -7.63 -12.36
CA VAL A 348 13.39 -6.17 -12.28
C VAL A 348 14.01 -5.46 -13.49
N VAL A 349 15.27 -5.74 -13.80
CA VAL A 349 15.97 -5.13 -14.95
C VAL A 349 15.29 -5.50 -16.26
N VAL A 350 14.87 -6.75 -16.44
CA VAL A 350 14.20 -7.23 -17.64
C VAL A 350 12.82 -6.58 -17.80
N LEU A 351 12.03 -6.43 -16.73
CA LEU A 351 10.73 -5.75 -16.78
C LEU A 351 10.87 -4.28 -17.19
N VAL A 352 11.87 -3.56 -16.66
CA VAL A 352 12.15 -2.19 -17.08
C VAL A 352 12.63 -2.14 -18.53
N ALA A 353 13.55 -3.03 -18.89
CA ALA A 353 14.10 -3.10 -20.25
C ALA A 353 13.07 -3.56 -21.29
N SER A 354 12.01 -4.26 -20.88
CA SER A 354 10.92 -4.68 -21.76
C SER A 354 9.92 -3.57 -22.06
N VAL A 355 9.92 -2.44 -21.33
CA VAL A 355 8.95 -1.35 -21.54
C VAL A 355 8.91 -0.86 -23.00
N PRO A 356 10.04 -0.54 -23.67
CA PRO A 356 10.02 -0.15 -25.07
C PRO A 356 9.45 -1.22 -26.00
N LEU A 357 9.72 -2.50 -25.69
CA LEU A 357 9.21 -3.62 -26.47
C LEU A 357 7.69 -3.75 -26.31
N ILE A 358 7.18 -3.80 -25.08
CA ILE A 358 5.74 -3.98 -24.85
C ILE A 358 4.94 -2.74 -25.26
N ALA A 359 5.54 -1.54 -25.28
CA ALA A 359 4.91 -0.33 -25.80
C ALA A 359 4.58 -0.37 -27.30
N VAL A 360 5.32 -1.18 -28.08
CA VAL A 360 5.12 -1.33 -29.53
C VAL A 360 4.34 -2.59 -29.90
N LEU A 361 4.00 -3.44 -28.93
CA LEU A 361 3.21 -4.65 -29.13
C LEU A 361 1.72 -4.38 -28.90
N PRO A 362 0.82 -5.21 -29.46
CA PRO A 362 -0.58 -5.20 -29.06
C PRO A 362 -0.74 -5.48 -27.55
N PRO A 363 -1.79 -4.94 -26.89
CA PRO A 363 -1.96 -5.07 -25.43
C PRO A 363 -1.97 -6.51 -24.90
N LEU A 364 -2.61 -7.43 -25.62
CA LEU A 364 -2.61 -8.85 -25.26
C LEU A 364 -1.19 -9.46 -25.27
N ALA A 365 -0.37 -9.08 -26.24
CA ALA A 365 1.02 -9.52 -26.34
C ALA A 365 1.89 -8.88 -25.25
N ALA A 366 1.63 -7.61 -24.88
CA ALA A 366 2.30 -6.96 -23.76
C ALA A 366 2.07 -7.71 -22.44
N LEU A 367 0.83 -8.11 -22.14
CA LEU A 367 0.49 -8.94 -20.97
C LEU A 367 1.22 -10.30 -21.01
N ALA A 368 1.30 -10.94 -22.18
CA ALA A 368 1.99 -12.21 -22.34
C ALA A 368 3.50 -12.07 -22.08
N VAL A 369 4.14 -11.00 -22.56
CA VAL A 369 5.58 -10.76 -22.34
C VAL A 369 5.88 -10.61 -20.85
N VAL A 370 5.15 -9.75 -20.12
CA VAL A 370 5.40 -9.56 -18.69
C VAL A 370 5.10 -10.82 -17.88
N LEU A 371 4.08 -11.59 -18.27
CA LEU A 371 3.79 -12.89 -17.68
C LEU A 371 4.97 -13.86 -17.84
N VAL A 372 5.54 -13.97 -19.04
CA VAL A 372 6.70 -14.83 -19.30
C VAL A 372 7.88 -14.45 -18.40
N VAL A 373 8.15 -13.16 -18.23
CA VAL A 373 9.22 -12.67 -17.35
C VAL A 373 8.97 -13.08 -15.89
N LEU A 374 7.76 -12.85 -15.38
CA LEU A 374 7.39 -13.22 -14.00
C LEU A 374 7.39 -14.74 -13.78
N ALA A 375 6.87 -15.50 -14.74
CA ALA A 375 6.81 -16.96 -14.67
C ALA A 375 8.22 -17.56 -14.70
N ALA A 376 9.10 -17.07 -15.57
CA ALA A 376 10.50 -17.49 -15.60
C ALA A 376 11.20 -17.23 -14.26
N ALA A 377 10.97 -16.05 -13.68
CA ALA A 377 11.51 -15.66 -12.38
C ALA A 377 11.02 -16.60 -11.26
N ALA A 378 9.71 -16.87 -11.19
CA ALA A 378 9.10 -17.78 -10.23
C ALA A 378 9.56 -19.25 -10.39
N LEU A 379 9.73 -19.72 -11.63
CA LEU A 379 10.25 -21.06 -11.90
C LEU A 379 11.70 -21.21 -11.41
N VAL A 380 12.54 -20.21 -11.66
CA VAL A 380 13.92 -20.20 -11.15
C VAL A 380 13.96 -20.25 -9.62
N GLU A 381 13.05 -19.55 -8.92
CA GLU A 381 12.90 -19.70 -7.46
C GLU A 381 12.57 -21.11 -7.05
N ALA A 382 11.54 -21.68 -7.66
CA ALA A 382 11.04 -22.99 -7.29
C ALA A 382 12.14 -24.07 -7.47
N PHE A 383 12.89 -24.00 -8.57
CA PHE A 383 14.01 -24.90 -8.82
C PHE A 383 15.16 -24.69 -7.82
N ALA A 384 15.53 -23.44 -7.53
CA ALA A 384 16.58 -23.14 -6.56
C ALA A 384 16.22 -23.64 -5.16
N ALA A 385 14.97 -23.43 -4.73
CA ALA A 385 14.46 -23.90 -3.44
C ALA A 385 14.48 -25.43 -3.35
N ARG A 386 14.03 -26.14 -4.38
CA ARG A 386 14.07 -27.62 -4.43
C ARG A 386 15.49 -28.16 -4.35
N ARG A 387 16.44 -27.55 -5.04
CA ARG A 387 17.87 -27.93 -4.98
C ARG A 387 18.46 -27.74 -3.59
N ALA A 388 18.14 -26.65 -2.91
CA ALA A 388 18.60 -26.41 -1.55
C ALA A 388 18.08 -27.47 -0.56
N VAL A 389 16.81 -27.86 -0.69
CA VAL A 389 16.22 -28.94 0.12
C VAL A 389 16.88 -30.29 -0.18
N ALA A 390 17.15 -30.59 -1.46
CA ALA A 390 17.80 -31.84 -1.86
C ALA A 390 19.26 -31.93 -1.38
N ALA A 391 19.99 -30.81 -1.33
CA ALA A 391 21.37 -30.77 -0.84
C ALA A 391 21.49 -30.82 0.70
N ALA A 392 20.39 -30.58 1.42
CA ALA A 392 20.33 -30.65 2.89
C ALA A 392 19.87 -32.02 3.42
N ARG A 393 19.51 -32.95 2.54
CA ARG A 393 19.21 -34.36 2.83
C ARG A 393 20.43 -35.20 2.46
#